data_AF-A0A5C6QKZ2-F1
#
_entry.id   AF-A0A5C6QKZ2-F1
#
_cell.length_a   1.000
_cell.length_b   1.000
_cell.length_c   1.000
_cell.angle_alpha   90.00
_cell.angle_beta   90.00
_cell.angle_gamma   90.00
#
_symmetry.space_group_name_H-M   'P 1'
#
loop_
_entity.id
_entity.type
_entity.pdbx_description
1 polymer ?
#
loop_
_entity_poly.entity_id
_entity_poly.type
_entity_poly.pdbx_seq_one_letter_code
_entity_poly.pdbx_strand_id
1 'polypeptide(L)'
;MKTRVYIDGYNLYYGCLKRTPYKWLDLSKLFINYILPSSSEETHSYQDLSIKFFTADIVGKAAMSSDSLNDQQAYHRALNFNNEGNQLELIKGYYAINATRAFKIDADEPNKPPNECEYVDIWKLEEKQTDVNIAVESLFDVLTDDTIEQVVFVTNDTDLARVLEKIKSLGKVKVGLVIPTTDSIRNPNEKLDKFSDWTRKNISIDELRLSQLPRVVHGGRKPVVKPIGWFGQPTIIEKIIEILLQVEKNRSKCWRWLETAPPTFEDLPQLTELPIALLNDEDTANIVLQYAHRHVHIRQNKN
;
A
#
# COMPACT_ATOMS: atom_id res chain seq x y z
N MET A 1 18.46 5.66 -15.92
CA MET A 1 18.02 6.89 -15.23
C MET A 1 17.96 6.73 -13.71
N LYS A 2 18.81 7.44 -12.95
CA LYS A 2 18.78 7.53 -11.50
C LYS A 2 17.56 8.32 -11.02
N THR A 3 16.65 7.62 -10.34
CA THR A 3 15.31 8.11 -10.01
C THR A 3 15.09 8.16 -8.51
N ARG A 4 14.62 9.31 -8.00
CA ARG A 4 14.14 9.45 -6.61
C ARG A 4 12.62 9.57 -6.58
N VAL A 5 11.96 8.71 -5.81
CA VAL A 5 10.50 8.65 -5.71
C VAL A 5 10.07 9.17 -4.35
N TYR A 6 9.20 10.17 -4.32
CA TYR A 6 8.59 10.73 -3.12
C TYR A 6 7.15 10.23 -3.02
N ILE A 7 6.87 9.39 -2.03
CA ILE A 7 5.57 8.75 -1.88
C ILE A 7 4.83 9.37 -0.71
N ASP A 8 3.70 10.02 -1.01
CA ASP A 8 2.71 10.37 0.00
C ASP A 8 1.95 9.10 0.40
N GLY A 9 2.31 8.55 1.55
CA GLY A 9 1.80 7.27 2.03
C GLY A 9 0.30 7.28 2.30
N TYR A 10 -0.27 8.42 2.71
CA TYR A 10 -1.71 8.52 2.95
C TYR A 10 -2.51 8.76 1.68
N ASN A 11 -2.00 9.55 0.75
CA ASN A 11 -2.60 9.69 -0.58
C ASN A 11 -2.61 8.33 -1.30
N LEU A 12 -1.50 7.59 -1.24
CA LEU A 12 -1.40 6.20 -1.73
C LEU A 12 -2.37 5.27 -1.01
N TYR A 13 -2.42 5.31 0.33
CA TYR A 13 -3.31 4.45 1.10
C TYR A 13 -4.78 4.70 0.75
N TYR A 14 -5.25 5.95 0.84
CA TYR A 14 -6.66 6.27 0.58
C TYR A 14 -7.05 6.17 -0.89
N GLY A 15 -6.09 6.32 -1.82
CA GLY A 15 -6.32 6.24 -3.25
C GLY A 15 -6.28 4.84 -3.84
N CYS A 16 -5.42 3.96 -3.32
CA CYS A 16 -5.14 2.65 -3.93
C CYS A 16 -5.30 1.44 -2.99
N LEU A 17 -5.06 1.61 -1.69
CA LEU A 17 -4.87 0.47 -0.77
C LEU A 17 -6.04 0.27 0.22
N LYS A 18 -6.75 1.35 0.55
CA LYS A 18 -7.88 1.31 1.45
C LYS A 18 -8.98 0.47 0.80
N ARG A 19 -9.53 -0.47 1.56
CA ARG A 19 -10.54 -1.45 1.11
C ARG A 19 -10.05 -2.43 0.02
N THR A 20 -8.75 -2.57 -0.16
CA THR A 20 -8.18 -3.63 -1.01
C THR A 20 -7.32 -4.59 -0.17
N PRO A 21 -7.08 -5.82 -0.65
CA PRO A 21 -6.17 -6.77 0.00
C PRO A 21 -4.68 -6.52 -0.33
N TYR A 22 -4.37 -5.42 -1.00
CA TYR A 22 -3.06 -5.14 -1.59
C TYR A 22 -2.19 -4.20 -0.74
N LYS A 23 -2.49 -4.08 0.56
CA LYS A 23 -1.77 -3.23 1.52
C LYS A 23 -0.34 -3.71 1.79
N TRP A 24 -0.03 -4.98 1.56
CA TRP A 24 1.29 -5.59 1.80
C TRP A 24 2.22 -5.36 0.59
N LEU A 25 2.35 -4.10 0.20
CA LEU A 25 2.92 -3.67 -1.09
C LEU A 25 4.44 -3.57 -1.05
N ASP A 26 5.11 -4.16 -2.04
CA ASP A 26 6.52 -3.96 -2.36
C ASP A 26 6.65 -2.72 -3.26
N LEU A 27 7.07 -1.61 -2.66
CA LEU A 27 7.17 -0.34 -3.35
C LEU A 27 8.25 -0.38 -4.44
N SER A 28 9.42 -0.93 -4.16
CA SER A 28 10.51 -1.03 -5.14
C SER A 28 10.08 -1.84 -6.36
N LYS A 29 9.43 -3.00 -6.13
CA LYS A 29 8.89 -3.84 -7.20
C LYS A 29 7.82 -3.13 -8.02
N LEU A 30 6.91 -2.40 -7.37
CA LEU A 30 5.89 -1.60 -8.05
C LEU A 30 6.53 -0.58 -9.00
N PHE A 31 7.52 0.19 -8.52
CA PHE A 31 8.14 1.23 -9.32
C PHE A 31 8.98 0.68 -10.46
N ILE A 32 9.86 -0.28 -10.20
CA ILE A 32 10.76 -0.84 -11.23
C ILE A 32 9.97 -1.57 -12.32
N ASN A 33 9.01 -2.41 -11.96
CA ASN A 33 8.39 -3.33 -12.93
C ASN A 33 7.19 -2.72 -13.66
N TYR A 34 6.51 -1.73 -13.06
CA TYR A 34 5.20 -1.29 -13.56
C TYR A 34 5.07 0.22 -13.73
N ILE A 35 5.58 1.03 -12.80
CA ILE A 35 5.42 2.49 -12.86
C ILE A 35 6.43 3.15 -13.78
N LEU A 36 7.73 3.01 -13.49
CA LEU A 36 8.79 3.70 -14.23
C LEU A 36 8.90 3.29 -15.71
N PRO A 37 8.62 2.03 -16.13
CA PRO A 37 8.58 1.68 -17.55
C PRO A 37 7.56 2.48 -18.37
N SER A 38 6.55 3.09 -17.73
CA SER A 38 5.61 3.99 -18.42
C SER A 38 6.17 5.40 -18.68
N SER A 39 7.34 5.74 -18.11
CA SER A 39 7.95 7.07 -18.20
C SER A 39 9.02 7.22 -19.28
N SER A 40 9.67 6.13 -19.67
CA SER A 40 10.66 6.05 -20.75
C SER A 40 10.93 4.59 -21.14
N GLU A 41 11.51 4.38 -22.32
CA GLU A 41 11.98 3.05 -22.78
C GLU A 41 13.31 2.63 -22.14
N GLU A 42 13.88 3.45 -21.25
CA GLU A 42 15.14 3.14 -20.58
C GLU A 42 14.99 1.99 -19.57
N THR A 43 16.02 1.17 -19.46
CA THR A 43 16.10 0.14 -18.43
C THR A 43 16.22 0.80 -17.05
N HIS A 44 15.25 0.51 -16.18
CA HIS A 44 15.28 0.93 -14.79
C HIS A 44 15.85 -0.21 -13.94
N SER A 45 16.91 0.07 -13.17
CA SER A 45 17.49 -0.88 -12.24
C SER A 45 17.14 -0.52 -10.80
N TYR A 46 17.08 -1.52 -9.93
CA TYR A 46 16.98 -1.31 -8.49
C TYR A 46 18.10 -0.39 -8.01
N GLN A 47 19.37 -0.55 -8.45
CA GLN A 47 20.50 0.29 -8.00
C GLN A 47 20.30 1.81 -8.22
N ASP A 48 19.50 2.16 -9.23
CA ASP A 48 19.25 3.54 -9.64
C ASP A 48 17.98 4.13 -8.99
N LEU A 49 17.25 3.33 -8.22
CA LEU A 49 16.03 3.74 -7.53
C LEU A 49 16.32 4.11 -6.07
N SER A 50 15.76 5.23 -5.64
CA SER A 50 15.63 5.58 -4.23
C SER A 50 14.20 6.05 -3.96
N ILE A 51 13.63 5.63 -2.84
CA ILE A 51 12.25 5.90 -2.40
C ILE A 51 12.31 6.60 -1.05
N LYS A 52 11.66 7.74 -0.92
CA LYS A 52 11.30 8.35 0.36
C LYS A 52 9.80 8.18 0.56
N PHE A 53 9.43 7.39 1.56
CA PHE A 53 8.04 7.08 1.90
C PHE A 53 7.62 7.91 3.11
N PHE A 54 6.71 8.86 2.88
CA PHE A 54 6.22 9.80 3.88
C PHE A 54 4.93 9.28 4.49
N THR A 55 4.86 9.21 5.81
CA THR A 55 3.69 8.68 6.50
C THR A 55 3.61 9.20 7.94
N ALA A 56 2.59 8.80 8.68
CA ALA A 56 2.46 9.04 10.11
C ALA A 56 1.95 7.75 10.78
N ASP A 57 2.39 7.49 12.01
CA ASP A 57 1.90 6.33 12.75
C ASP A 57 0.44 6.54 13.16
N ILE A 58 -0.39 5.51 13.00
CA ILE A 58 -1.80 5.52 13.39
C ILE A 58 -1.90 5.79 14.90
N VAL A 59 -2.73 6.75 15.28
CA VAL A 59 -2.97 6.99 16.70
C VAL A 59 -3.95 5.97 17.24
N GLY A 60 -3.50 5.10 18.15
CA GLY A 60 -4.31 4.02 18.71
C GLY A 60 -5.65 4.47 19.30
N LYS A 61 -5.72 5.68 19.89
CA LYS A 61 -6.96 6.26 20.43
C LYS A 61 -8.01 6.60 19.37
N ALA A 62 -7.60 6.78 18.12
CA ALA A 62 -8.46 7.07 16.97
C ALA A 62 -8.55 5.89 15.99
N ALA A 63 -7.96 4.74 16.32
CA ALA A 63 -7.95 3.57 15.46
C ALA A 63 -9.33 2.91 15.44
N MET A 64 -9.82 2.59 14.24
CA MET A 64 -11.10 1.90 14.05
C MET A 64 -11.03 0.40 14.41
N SER A 65 -9.83 -0.18 14.42
CA SER A 65 -9.58 -1.55 14.92
C SER A 65 -8.37 -1.56 15.85
N SER A 66 -8.39 -2.47 16.82
CA SER A 66 -7.29 -2.68 17.77
C SER A 66 -5.98 -3.04 17.08
N ASP A 67 -6.05 -3.70 15.92
CA ASP A 67 -4.88 -4.22 15.22
C ASP A 67 -4.27 -3.24 14.22
N SER A 68 -4.97 -2.15 13.87
CA SER A 68 -4.55 -1.21 12.83
C SER A 68 -3.12 -0.67 13.02
N LEU A 69 -2.77 -0.32 14.26
CA LEU A 69 -1.43 0.17 14.60
C LEU A 69 -0.37 -0.93 14.44
N ASN A 70 -0.65 -2.13 14.95
CA ASN A 70 0.27 -3.26 14.89
C ASN A 70 0.52 -3.69 13.44
N ASP A 71 -0.54 -3.71 12.63
CA ASP A 71 -0.48 -4.03 11.20
C ASP A 71 0.35 -3.01 10.41
N GLN A 72 0.14 -1.71 10.66
CA GLN A 72 0.95 -0.66 10.04
C GLN A 72 2.42 -0.77 10.46
N GLN A 73 2.70 -0.97 11.74
CA GLN A 73 4.06 -1.16 12.23
C GLN A 73 4.71 -2.42 11.66
N ALA A 74 3.94 -3.50 11.44
CA ALA A 74 4.42 -4.67 10.73
C ALA A 74 4.83 -4.28 9.30
N TYR A 75 3.99 -3.56 8.57
CA TYR A 75 4.33 -3.12 7.21
C TYR A 75 5.56 -2.21 7.16
N HIS A 76 5.67 -1.21 8.03
CA HIS A 76 6.86 -0.34 8.09
C HIS A 76 8.14 -1.15 8.40
N ARG A 77 8.06 -2.17 9.26
CA ARG A 77 9.19 -3.09 9.50
C ARG A 77 9.49 -3.97 8.27
N ALA A 78 8.47 -4.45 7.58
CA ALA A 78 8.65 -5.25 6.37
C ALA A 78 9.30 -4.43 5.25
N LEU A 79 8.91 -3.17 5.05
CA LEU A 79 9.56 -2.26 4.12
C LEU A 79 11.05 -2.06 4.48
N ASN A 80 11.36 -1.84 5.76
CA ASN A 80 12.75 -1.73 6.21
C ASN A 80 13.56 -3.01 5.99
N PHE A 81 12.95 -4.19 6.12
CA PHE A 81 13.63 -5.47 5.92
C PHE A 81 13.80 -5.82 4.44
N ASN A 82 12.87 -5.40 3.58
CA ASN A 82 12.93 -5.56 2.13
C ASN A 82 13.79 -4.48 1.44
N ASN A 83 14.53 -3.69 2.22
CA ASN A 83 15.32 -2.58 1.72
C ASN A 83 16.73 -3.03 1.31
N GLU A 84 16.83 -3.76 0.20
CA GLU A 84 18.13 -4.13 -0.38
C GLU A 84 18.88 -2.86 -0.79
N GLY A 85 20.02 -2.58 -0.14
CA GLY A 85 20.89 -1.45 -0.51
C GLY A 85 20.52 -0.08 0.05
N ASN A 86 19.67 0.03 1.08
CA ASN A 86 19.25 1.30 1.72
C ASN A 86 18.56 2.30 0.77
N GLN A 87 17.78 1.78 -0.17
CA GLN A 87 17.12 2.57 -1.19
C GLN A 87 15.75 3.10 -0.76
N LEU A 88 15.19 2.61 0.35
CA LEU A 88 13.94 3.10 0.93
C LEU A 88 14.19 3.79 2.27
N GLU A 89 13.69 5.01 2.41
CA GLU A 89 13.68 5.78 3.65
C GLU A 89 12.23 6.04 4.10
N LEU A 90 11.92 5.75 5.37
CA LEU A 90 10.63 6.07 5.98
C LEU A 90 10.72 7.37 6.76
N ILE A 91 10.00 8.40 6.31
CA ILE A 91 9.99 9.73 6.93
C ILE A 91 8.64 9.92 7.61
N LYS A 92 8.65 10.03 8.94
CA LYS A 92 7.43 10.09 9.74
C LYS A 92 7.07 11.50 10.15
N GLY A 93 5.87 11.93 9.77
CA GLY A 93 5.14 12.99 10.44
C GLY A 93 4.41 12.48 11.68
N TYR A 94 3.34 13.17 12.07
CA TYR A 94 2.51 12.76 13.21
C TYR A 94 1.06 13.15 13.00
N TYR A 95 0.17 12.54 13.77
CA TYR A 95 -1.23 12.94 13.85
C TYR A 95 -1.47 13.84 15.05
N ALA A 96 -2.10 14.98 14.80
CA ALA A 96 -2.68 15.81 15.84
C ALA A 96 -4.13 15.37 16.06
N ILE A 97 -4.50 15.12 17.33
CA ILE A 97 -5.88 14.92 17.75
C ILE A 97 -6.26 16.09 18.63
N ASN A 98 -7.15 16.94 18.13
CA ASN A 98 -7.61 18.11 18.84
C ASN A 98 -9.13 18.12 18.93
N ALA A 99 -9.66 18.44 20.11
CA ALA A 99 -11.05 18.85 20.23
C ALA A 99 -11.20 20.21 19.54
N THR A 100 -12.14 20.31 18.60
CA THR A 100 -12.45 21.55 17.88
C THR A 100 -13.93 21.61 17.58
N ARG A 101 -14.39 22.72 17.03
CA ARG A 101 -15.79 22.88 16.59
C ARG A 101 -15.87 22.98 15.08
N ALA A 102 -16.85 22.28 14.51
CA ALA A 102 -17.14 22.28 13.08
C ALA A 102 -18.65 22.38 12.82
N PHE A 103 -19.02 22.93 11.67
CA PHE A 103 -20.41 22.96 11.23
C PHE A 103 -20.82 21.54 10.79
N LYS A 104 -21.91 21.05 11.38
CA LYS A 104 -22.50 19.75 11.04
C LYS A 104 -23.34 19.89 9.77
N ILE A 105 -23.22 18.93 8.86
CA ILE A 105 -24.06 18.92 7.65
C ILE A 105 -25.52 18.72 8.07
N ASP A 106 -26.40 19.61 7.61
CA ASP A 106 -27.84 19.50 7.80
C ASP A 106 -28.36 18.32 6.95
N ALA A 107 -29.05 17.38 7.59
CA ALA A 107 -29.51 16.15 6.93
C ALA A 107 -30.70 16.42 6.00
N ASP A 108 -31.53 17.41 6.33
CA ASP A 108 -32.71 17.80 5.57
C ASP A 108 -32.35 18.81 4.47
N GLU A 109 -31.33 19.64 4.71
CA GLU A 109 -30.82 20.64 3.77
C GLU A 109 -29.29 20.50 3.51
N PRO A 110 -28.80 19.47 2.78
CA PRO A 110 -27.36 19.23 2.63
C PRO A 110 -26.53 20.34 1.98
N ASN A 111 -27.18 21.23 1.21
CA ASN A 111 -26.55 22.36 0.53
C ASN A 111 -26.62 23.67 1.35
N LYS A 112 -27.13 23.62 2.57
CA LYS A 112 -27.23 24.77 3.47
C LYS A 112 -25.83 25.34 3.74
N PRO A 113 -25.65 26.67 3.68
CA PRO A 113 -24.37 27.29 3.96
C PRO A 113 -23.83 26.88 5.34
N PRO A 114 -22.54 26.51 5.48
CA PRO A 114 -22.01 26.03 6.75
C PRO A 114 -22.27 26.97 7.93
N ASN A 115 -22.22 28.29 7.73
CA ASN A 115 -22.48 29.31 8.75
C ASN A 115 -23.92 29.34 9.27
N GLU A 116 -24.86 28.64 8.62
CA GLU A 116 -26.26 28.50 9.02
C GLU A 116 -26.55 27.12 9.63
N CYS A 117 -25.55 26.25 9.69
CA CYS A 117 -25.66 24.92 10.24
C CYS A 117 -25.35 24.87 11.75
N GLU A 118 -25.77 23.79 12.41
CA GLU A 118 -25.43 23.50 13.80
C GLU A 118 -23.90 23.42 13.99
N TYR A 119 -23.36 24.11 15.00
CA TYR A 119 -21.92 24.13 15.29
C TYR A 119 -21.58 23.21 16.47
N VAL A 120 -20.98 22.05 16.19
CA VAL A 120 -20.80 20.94 17.14
C VAL A 120 -19.34 20.70 17.50
N ASP A 121 -19.11 20.16 18.70
CA ASP A 121 -17.78 19.69 19.12
C ASP A 121 -17.41 18.38 18.40
N ILE A 122 -16.20 18.31 17.86
CA ILE A 122 -15.66 17.16 17.15
C ILE A 122 -14.22 16.87 17.60
N TRP A 123 -13.79 15.61 17.42
CA TRP A 123 -12.38 15.26 17.41
C TRP A 123 -11.84 15.42 15.99
N LYS A 124 -11.00 16.43 15.76
CA LYS A 124 -10.29 16.58 14.49
C LYS A 124 -8.99 15.79 14.55
N LEU A 125 -8.92 14.74 13.74
CA LEU A 125 -7.70 13.99 13.47
C LEU A 125 -7.07 14.59 12.21
N GLU A 126 -5.87 15.12 12.32
CA GLU A 126 -5.17 15.77 11.21
C GLU A 126 -3.73 15.27 11.12
N GLU A 127 -3.34 14.81 9.94
CA GLU A 127 -1.96 14.49 9.64
C GLU A 127 -1.15 15.79 9.53
N LYS A 128 0.06 15.78 10.08
CA LYS A 128 0.95 16.94 10.09
C LYS A 128 2.31 16.57 9.51
N GLN A 129 2.96 17.59 8.95
CA GLN A 129 4.32 17.57 8.40
C GLN A 129 4.53 16.83 7.09
N THR A 130 3.63 15.95 6.64
CA THR A 130 3.84 15.17 5.40
C THR A 130 4.13 16.04 4.19
N ASP A 131 3.29 17.03 3.90
CA ASP A 131 3.48 17.91 2.73
C ASP A 131 4.76 18.75 2.83
N VAL A 132 5.04 19.25 4.04
CA VAL A 132 6.25 20.04 4.33
C VAL A 132 7.51 19.17 4.15
N ASN A 133 7.50 17.95 4.66
CA ASN A 133 8.62 17.02 4.54
C ASN A 133 8.84 16.64 3.07
N ILE A 134 7.78 16.30 2.33
CA ILE A 134 7.88 16.02 0.88
C ILE A 134 8.50 17.23 0.16
N ALA A 135 8.01 18.44 0.44
CA ALA A 135 8.50 19.64 -0.21
C ALA A 135 9.97 19.94 0.12
N VAL A 136 10.37 19.85 1.39
CA VAL A 136 11.73 20.14 1.83
C VAL A 136 12.72 19.09 1.31
N GLU A 137 12.41 17.80 1.50
CA GLU A 137 13.28 16.70 1.08
C GLU A 137 13.49 16.69 -0.43
N SER A 138 12.40 16.82 -1.20
CA SER A 138 12.49 16.76 -2.66
C SER A 138 13.27 17.93 -3.26
N LEU A 139 13.08 19.15 -2.73
CA LEU A 139 13.82 20.31 -3.17
C LEU A 139 15.30 20.22 -2.76
N PHE A 140 15.58 19.78 -1.53
CA PHE A 140 16.93 19.58 -1.03
C PHE A 140 17.69 18.56 -1.87
N ASP A 141 17.08 17.41 -2.16
CA ASP A 141 17.64 16.36 -3.00
C ASP A 141 18.04 16.89 -4.39
N VAL A 142 17.11 17.58 -5.07
CA VAL A 142 17.37 18.14 -6.42
C VAL A 142 18.45 19.23 -6.41
N LEU A 143 18.57 19.99 -5.32
CA LEU A 143 19.56 21.05 -5.22
C LEU A 143 20.97 20.54 -4.88
N THR A 144 21.07 19.44 -4.15
CA THR A 144 22.33 18.96 -3.55
C THR A 144 22.92 17.73 -4.23
N ASP A 145 22.10 16.95 -4.94
CA ASP A 145 22.52 15.71 -5.61
C ASP A 145 22.37 15.87 -7.13
N ASP A 146 23.44 16.35 -7.78
CA ASP A 146 23.50 16.52 -9.24
C ASP A 146 23.52 15.16 -10.00
N THR A 147 23.51 14.01 -9.30
CA THR A 147 23.42 12.69 -9.94
C THR A 147 21.97 12.25 -10.18
N ILE A 148 20.99 12.92 -9.59
CA ILE A 148 19.57 12.62 -9.83
C ILE A 148 19.21 13.06 -11.25
N GLU A 149 18.64 12.14 -12.03
CA GLU A 149 18.19 12.43 -13.39
C GLU A 149 16.66 12.63 -13.42
N GLN A 150 15.95 11.97 -12.51
CA GLN A 150 14.50 12.04 -12.40
C GLN A 150 14.02 12.05 -10.96
N VAL A 151 12.96 12.82 -10.72
CA VAL A 151 12.15 12.72 -9.51
C VAL A 151 10.72 12.31 -9.86
N VAL A 152 10.09 11.51 -8.99
CA VAL A 152 8.70 11.07 -9.17
C VAL A 152 7.90 11.35 -7.92
N PHE A 153 6.82 12.12 -8.04
CA PHE A 153 5.89 12.40 -6.95
C PHE A 153 4.68 11.49 -7.05
N VAL A 154 4.35 10.81 -5.95
CA VAL A 154 3.20 9.90 -5.88
C VAL A 154 2.18 10.52 -4.94
N THR A 155 1.33 11.37 -5.50
CA THR A 155 0.39 12.20 -4.76
C THR A 155 -0.68 12.78 -5.69
N ASN A 156 -1.81 13.19 -5.12
CA ASN A 156 -2.78 14.06 -5.76
C ASN A 156 -3.05 15.31 -4.91
N ASP A 157 -2.15 15.64 -3.98
CA ASP A 157 -2.27 16.81 -3.12
C ASP A 157 -1.78 18.08 -3.83
N THR A 158 -2.69 19.05 -3.99
CA THR A 158 -2.37 20.32 -4.64
C THR A 158 -1.43 21.20 -3.88
N ASP A 159 -1.26 20.98 -2.57
CA ASP A 159 -0.38 21.81 -1.74
C ASP A 159 1.10 21.60 -2.15
N LEU A 160 1.41 20.50 -2.83
CA LEU A 160 2.73 20.21 -3.41
C LEU A 160 2.99 20.91 -4.76
N ALA A 161 1.99 21.55 -5.38
CA ALA A 161 2.16 22.20 -6.68
C ALA A 161 3.29 23.23 -6.69
N ARG A 162 3.51 23.93 -5.55
CA ARG A 162 4.55 24.95 -5.46
C ARG A 162 5.96 24.37 -5.49
N VAL A 163 6.19 23.21 -4.86
CA VAL A 163 7.51 22.55 -4.89
C VAL A 163 7.78 21.95 -6.26
N LEU A 164 6.77 21.35 -6.91
CA LEU A 164 6.89 20.85 -8.28
C LEU A 164 7.25 21.98 -9.25
N GLU A 165 6.57 23.13 -9.16
CA GLU A 165 6.91 24.32 -9.96
C GLU A 165 8.37 24.74 -9.77
N LYS A 166 8.85 24.76 -8.52
CA LYS A 166 10.23 25.14 -8.22
C LYS A 166 11.23 24.14 -8.79
N ILE A 167 11.04 22.85 -8.54
CA ILE A 167 11.91 21.80 -9.08
C ILE A 167 11.94 21.88 -10.61
N LYS A 168 10.78 22.01 -11.25
CA LYS A 168 10.67 22.13 -12.71
C LYS A 168 11.43 23.35 -13.24
N SER A 169 11.35 24.49 -12.54
CA SER A 169 12.04 25.73 -12.94
C SER A 169 13.57 25.65 -12.86
N LEU A 170 14.13 24.69 -12.11
CA LEU A 170 15.58 24.49 -12.04
C LEU A 170 16.14 23.86 -13.31
N GLY A 171 15.32 23.15 -14.10
CA GLY A 171 15.75 22.48 -15.34
C GLY A 171 16.79 21.38 -15.13
N LYS A 172 16.99 20.91 -13.90
CA LYS A 172 18.01 19.92 -13.53
C LYS A 172 17.57 18.47 -13.74
N VAL A 173 16.28 18.18 -13.52
CA VAL A 173 15.75 16.81 -13.45
C VAL A 173 14.45 16.70 -14.23
N LYS A 174 14.15 15.49 -14.71
CA LYS A 174 12.82 15.13 -15.22
C LYS A 174 11.85 14.97 -14.05
N VAL A 175 10.65 15.51 -14.16
CA VAL A 175 9.62 15.45 -13.11
C VAL A 175 8.50 14.50 -13.54
N GLY A 176 8.33 13.41 -12.81
CA GLY A 176 7.20 12.49 -12.97
C GLY A 176 6.12 12.71 -11.92
N LEU A 177 4.86 12.54 -12.31
CA LEU A 177 3.72 12.55 -11.40
C LEU A 177 2.94 11.25 -11.52
N VAL A 178 2.64 10.62 -10.39
CA VAL A 178 1.81 9.41 -10.32
C VAL A 178 0.64 9.72 -9.42
N ILE A 179 -0.56 9.72 -9.99
CA ILE A 179 -1.80 9.92 -9.25
C ILE A 179 -2.19 8.59 -8.58
N PRO A 180 -2.19 8.50 -7.25
CA PRO A 180 -2.59 7.27 -6.58
C PRO A 180 -4.12 7.16 -6.60
N THR A 181 -4.62 6.46 -7.62
CA THR A 181 -6.02 6.03 -7.74
C THR A 181 -6.07 4.75 -8.54
N THR A 182 -7.00 3.84 -8.24
CA THR A 182 -7.18 2.58 -8.99
C THR A 182 -8.24 2.67 -10.09
N ASP A 183 -9.23 3.53 -9.91
CA ASP A 183 -10.45 3.66 -10.72
C ASP A 183 -10.39 4.82 -11.73
N SER A 184 -9.29 5.58 -11.75
CA SER A 184 -9.13 6.82 -12.53
C SER A 184 -10.22 7.88 -12.28
N ILE A 185 -11.05 7.74 -11.23
CA ILE A 185 -12.13 8.68 -10.90
C ILE A 185 -11.52 9.96 -10.31
N ARG A 186 -10.40 9.84 -9.59
CA ARG A 186 -9.58 11.00 -9.22
C ARG A 186 -8.85 11.50 -10.44
N ASN A 187 -9.42 12.52 -11.08
CA ASN A 187 -8.73 13.22 -12.15
C ASN A 187 -7.43 13.83 -11.60
N PRO A 188 -6.31 13.71 -12.35
CA PRO A 188 -5.08 14.42 -12.02
C PRO A 188 -5.38 15.90 -11.81
N ASN A 189 -4.87 16.47 -10.73
CA ASN A 189 -5.04 17.90 -10.54
C ASN A 189 -4.25 18.67 -11.60
N GLU A 190 -4.94 19.51 -12.38
CA GLU A 190 -4.33 20.32 -13.46
C GLU A 190 -3.11 21.12 -13.00
N LYS A 191 -3.08 21.54 -11.73
CA LYS A 191 -1.94 22.28 -11.17
C LYS A 191 -0.67 21.43 -11.06
N LEU A 192 -0.79 20.15 -10.73
CA LEU A 192 0.36 19.25 -10.58
C LEU A 192 0.85 18.79 -11.96
N ASP A 193 -0.09 18.43 -12.84
CA ASP A 193 0.20 17.95 -14.20
C ASP A 193 1.01 18.98 -15.00
N LYS A 194 0.65 20.27 -14.87
CA LYS A 194 1.36 21.39 -15.52
C LYS A 194 2.87 21.43 -15.24
N PHE A 195 3.32 20.94 -14.09
CA PHE A 195 4.73 21.00 -13.68
C PHE A 195 5.46 19.66 -13.82
N SER A 196 4.82 18.70 -14.49
CA SER A 196 5.35 17.35 -14.70
C SER A 196 5.71 17.13 -16.17
N ASP A 197 6.80 16.43 -16.43
CA ASP A 197 7.20 15.98 -17.77
C ASP A 197 6.36 14.80 -18.27
N TRP A 198 5.83 14.03 -17.32
CA TRP A 198 4.90 12.95 -17.59
C TRP A 198 4.03 12.71 -16.37
N THR A 199 2.79 12.29 -16.64
CA THR A 199 1.82 11.99 -15.59
C THR A 199 1.19 10.64 -15.85
N ARG A 200 1.26 9.80 -14.84
CA ARG A 200 0.52 8.55 -14.78
C ARG A 200 -0.76 8.76 -14.00
N LYS A 201 -1.90 8.50 -14.64
CA LYS A 201 -3.23 8.83 -14.11
C LYS A 201 -3.77 7.84 -13.09
N ASN A 202 -3.21 6.63 -13.03
CA ASN A 202 -3.65 5.59 -12.11
C ASN A 202 -2.57 4.53 -11.83
N ILE A 203 -2.77 3.77 -10.76
CA ILE A 203 -2.06 2.53 -10.46
C ILE A 203 -3.10 1.42 -10.53
N SER A 204 -2.94 0.47 -11.45
CA SER A 204 -3.97 -0.56 -11.66
C SER A 204 -4.00 -1.58 -10.53
N ILE A 205 -5.15 -2.24 -10.36
CA ILE A 205 -5.32 -3.31 -9.38
C ILE A 205 -4.34 -4.47 -9.63
N ASP A 206 -4.10 -4.82 -10.89
CA ASP A 206 -3.15 -5.89 -11.24
C ASP A 206 -1.72 -5.56 -10.86
N GLU A 207 -1.29 -4.30 -11.00
CA GLU A 207 0.05 -3.88 -10.60
C GLU A 207 0.23 -3.94 -9.09
N LEU A 208 -0.80 -3.55 -8.33
CA LEU A 208 -0.81 -3.71 -6.87
C LEU A 208 -0.75 -5.18 -6.48
N ARG A 209 -1.54 -6.04 -7.14
CA ARG A 209 -1.58 -7.49 -6.92
C ARG A 209 -0.24 -8.15 -7.20
N LEU A 210 0.41 -7.80 -8.30
CA LEU A 210 1.69 -8.38 -8.72
C LEU A 210 2.87 -7.82 -7.91
N SER A 211 2.70 -6.66 -7.28
CA SER A 211 3.73 -5.99 -6.47
C SER A 211 3.57 -6.24 -4.97
N GLN A 212 3.03 -7.37 -4.53
CA GLN A 212 2.97 -7.71 -3.10
C GLN A 212 4.33 -8.23 -2.59
N LEU A 213 4.68 -7.85 -1.37
CA LEU A 213 5.78 -8.47 -0.61
C LEU A 213 5.47 -9.96 -0.35
N PRO A 214 6.50 -10.81 -0.15
CA PRO A 214 6.30 -12.15 0.36
C PRO A 214 5.50 -12.15 1.68
N ARG A 215 4.70 -13.19 1.94
CA ARG A 215 3.91 -13.30 3.18
C ARG A 215 4.80 -13.15 4.42
N VAL A 216 6.00 -13.70 4.38
CA VAL A 216 7.00 -13.57 5.44
C VAL A 216 8.19 -12.79 4.89
N VAL A 217 8.44 -11.61 5.47
CA VAL A 217 9.62 -10.82 5.16
C VAL A 217 10.65 -11.08 6.25
N HIS A 218 11.79 -11.63 5.83
CA HIS A 218 12.89 -11.97 6.72
C HIS A 218 13.76 -10.74 6.95
N GLY A 219 14.10 -10.49 8.21
CA GLY A 219 15.03 -9.44 8.62
C GLY A 219 15.13 -9.35 10.13
N GLY A 220 16.22 -8.75 10.62
CA GLY A 220 16.48 -8.60 12.05
C GLY A 220 16.42 -9.92 12.85
N ARG A 221 15.95 -9.85 14.11
CA ARG A 221 15.83 -11.02 15.01
C ARG A 221 14.54 -11.83 14.83
N LYS A 222 13.45 -11.20 14.37
CA LYS A 222 12.14 -11.84 14.19
C LYS A 222 11.58 -11.43 12.83
N PRO A 223 11.18 -12.39 11.97
CA PRO A 223 10.57 -12.08 10.68
C PRO A 223 9.23 -11.37 10.89
N VAL A 224 8.82 -10.60 9.88
CA VAL A 224 7.52 -9.95 9.85
C VAL A 224 6.59 -10.74 8.96
N VAL A 225 5.35 -10.94 9.39
CA VAL A 225 4.33 -11.70 8.67
C VAL A 225 3.23 -10.77 8.23
N LYS A 226 2.75 -10.92 6.99
CA LYS A 226 1.57 -10.25 6.46
C LYS A 226 0.38 -10.46 7.41
N PRO A 227 -0.27 -9.40 7.90
CA PRO A 227 -1.47 -9.52 8.72
C PRO A 227 -2.58 -10.28 8.00
N ILE A 228 -3.28 -11.16 8.73
CA ILE A 228 -4.38 -11.96 8.16
C ILE A 228 -5.52 -11.04 7.69
N GLY A 229 -5.79 -9.96 8.41
CA GLY A 229 -6.77 -8.94 8.02
C GLY A 229 -6.43 -8.14 6.75
N TRP A 230 -5.26 -8.38 6.14
CA TRP A 230 -4.85 -7.78 4.86
C TRP A 230 -4.99 -8.74 3.68
N PHE A 231 -5.53 -9.93 3.89
CA PHE A 231 -6.07 -10.76 2.81
C PHE A 231 -7.52 -10.35 2.52
N GLY A 232 -8.03 -10.71 1.35
CA GLY A 232 -9.44 -10.41 0.99
C GLY A 232 -10.43 -11.22 1.82
N GLN A 233 -10.08 -12.45 2.21
CA GLN A 233 -10.97 -13.37 2.92
C GLN A 233 -10.41 -13.85 4.28
N PRO A 234 -10.14 -12.95 5.26
CA PRO A 234 -9.50 -13.30 6.52
C PRO A 234 -10.27 -14.37 7.32
N THR A 235 -11.60 -14.32 7.31
CA THR A 235 -12.45 -15.29 8.02
C THR A 235 -12.39 -16.68 7.39
N ILE A 236 -12.34 -16.77 6.06
CA ILE A 236 -12.20 -18.06 5.36
C ILE A 236 -10.81 -18.65 5.63
N ILE A 237 -9.76 -17.81 5.67
CA ILE A 237 -8.40 -18.24 6.02
C ILE A 237 -8.35 -18.89 7.40
N GLU A 238 -8.98 -18.29 8.42
CA GLU A 238 -8.99 -18.90 9.75
C GLU A 238 -9.71 -20.25 9.75
N LYS A 239 -10.84 -20.39 9.04
CA LYS A 239 -11.50 -21.69 8.86
C LYS A 239 -10.60 -22.72 8.19
N ILE A 240 -9.89 -22.33 7.13
CA ILE A 240 -8.91 -23.20 6.44
C ILE A 240 -7.84 -23.68 7.43
N ILE A 241 -7.29 -22.76 8.23
CA ILE A 241 -6.24 -23.10 9.19
C ILE A 241 -6.78 -24.05 10.27
N GLU A 242 -7.98 -23.81 10.80
CA GLU A 242 -8.64 -24.69 11.78
C GLU A 242 -8.81 -26.12 11.23
N ILE A 243 -9.22 -26.26 9.96
CA ILE A 243 -9.34 -27.56 9.30
C ILE A 243 -7.97 -28.23 9.17
N LEU A 244 -6.98 -27.53 8.63
CA LEU A 244 -5.64 -28.09 8.42
C LEU A 244 -4.97 -28.51 9.72
N LEU A 245 -5.22 -27.81 10.84
CA LEU A 245 -4.67 -28.14 12.15
C LEU A 245 -5.11 -29.52 12.69
N GLN A 246 -6.14 -30.15 12.11
CA GLN A 246 -6.53 -31.51 12.47
C GLN A 246 -5.48 -32.55 12.05
N VAL A 247 -4.63 -32.24 11.07
CA VAL A 247 -3.59 -33.16 10.55
C VAL A 247 -2.20 -32.52 10.51
N GLU A 248 -2.11 -31.19 10.51
CA GLU A 248 -0.85 -30.44 10.52
C GLU A 248 -0.40 -30.07 11.93
N LYS A 249 0.91 -30.13 12.18
CA LYS A 249 1.47 -29.98 13.53
C LYS A 249 1.25 -28.60 14.18
N ASN A 250 1.15 -27.55 13.37
CA ASN A 250 1.04 -26.16 13.83
C ASN A 250 0.66 -25.22 12.67
N ARG A 251 0.32 -23.96 13.01
CA ARG A 251 -0.06 -22.93 12.02
C ARG A 251 1.00 -22.70 10.95
N SER A 252 2.29 -22.81 11.26
CA SER A 252 3.37 -22.65 10.26
C SER A 252 3.31 -23.72 9.17
N LYS A 253 2.91 -24.96 9.51
CA LYS A 253 2.69 -26.01 8.52
C LYS A 253 1.42 -25.78 7.69
N CYS A 254 0.37 -25.24 8.29
CA CYS A 254 -0.84 -24.83 7.56
C CYS A 254 -0.53 -23.74 6.52
N TRP A 255 0.25 -22.72 6.90
CA TRP A 255 0.70 -21.69 5.96
C TRP A 255 1.58 -22.26 4.84
N ARG A 256 2.47 -23.22 5.16
CA ARG A 256 3.27 -23.90 4.13
C ARG A 256 2.39 -24.68 3.15
N TRP A 257 1.29 -25.27 3.60
CA TRP A 257 0.33 -25.93 2.72
C TRP A 257 -0.30 -24.92 1.76
N LEU A 258 -0.68 -23.73 2.24
CA LEU A 258 -1.20 -22.65 1.38
C LEU A 258 -0.17 -22.14 0.35
N GLU A 259 1.11 -22.23 0.67
CA GLU A 259 2.23 -21.84 -0.20
C GLU A 259 2.70 -22.97 -1.14
N THR A 260 2.09 -24.16 -1.08
CA THR A 260 2.45 -25.32 -1.90
C THR A 260 1.30 -25.70 -2.82
N ALA A 261 1.60 -26.16 -4.04
CA ALA A 261 0.57 -26.69 -4.92
C ALA A 261 -0.03 -27.98 -4.34
N PRO A 262 -1.35 -28.02 -4.04
CA PRO A 262 -1.99 -29.24 -3.59
C PRO A 262 -2.17 -30.22 -4.77
N PRO A 263 -2.42 -31.51 -4.50
CA PRO A 263 -2.83 -32.46 -5.53
C PRO A 263 -4.10 -32.00 -6.24
N THR A 264 -4.26 -32.40 -7.50
CA THR A 264 -5.53 -32.24 -8.21
C THR A 264 -6.54 -33.29 -7.73
N PHE A 265 -7.82 -32.90 -7.67
CA PHE A 265 -8.92 -33.78 -7.31
C PHE A 265 -9.94 -33.75 -8.45
N GLU A 266 -10.42 -34.91 -8.90
CA GLU A 266 -11.40 -34.99 -9.98
C GLU A 266 -12.75 -34.36 -9.59
N ASP A 267 -13.06 -34.37 -8.30
CA ASP A 267 -14.30 -33.85 -7.72
C ASP A 267 -14.27 -32.35 -7.39
N LEU A 268 -13.13 -31.66 -7.59
CA LEU A 268 -12.98 -30.24 -7.28
C LEU A 268 -12.47 -29.42 -8.47
N PRO A 269 -12.85 -28.13 -8.59
CA PRO A 269 -12.30 -27.23 -9.59
C PRO A 269 -10.79 -27.10 -9.46
N GLN A 270 -10.05 -27.22 -10.57
CA GLN A 270 -8.60 -27.07 -10.56
C GLN A 270 -8.18 -25.65 -10.13
N LEU A 271 -7.23 -25.56 -9.20
CA LEU A 271 -6.62 -24.29 -8.81
C LEU A 271 -5.72 -23.77 -9.93
N THR A 272 -5.92 -22.52 -10.34
CA THR A 272 -5.12 -21.83 -11.37
C THR A 272 -3.79 -21.28 -10.83
N GLU A 273 -3.73 -21.00 -9.53
CA GLU A 273 -2.56 -20.48 -8.82
C GLU A 273 -2.36 -21.25 -7.50
N LEU A 274 -1.29 -20.92 -6.77
CA LEU A 274 -1.10 -21.44 -5.42
C LEU A 274 -2.28 -21.05 -4.51
N PRO A 275 -2.69 -21.89 -3.56
CA PRO A 275 -3.83 -21.60 -2.69
C PRO A 275 -3.76 -20.23 -2.02
N ILE A 276 -2.58 -19.78 -1.59
CA ILE A 276 -2.38 -18.47 -0.95
C ILE A 276 -2.75 -17.28 -1.85
N ALA A 277 -2.57 -17.39 -3.17
CA ALA A 277 -2.89 -16.34 -4.13
C ALA A 277 -4.41 -16.20 -4.35
N LEU A 278 -5.15 -17.26 -4.06
CA LEU A 278 -6.60 -17.40 -4.25
C LEU A 278 -7.41 -17.00 -3.00
N LEU A 279 -6.80 -16.37 -1.99
CA LEU A 279 -7.45 -16.00 -0.73
C LEU A 279 -7.97 -14.56 -0.69
N ASN A 280 -7.91 -13.86 -1.83
CA ASN A 280 -8.34 -12.47 -1.94
C ASN A 280 -9.75 -12.30 -2.51
N ASP A 281 -10.29 -13.34 -3.12
CA ASP A 281 -11.64 -13.40 -3.68
C ASP A 281 -12.44 -14.50 -2.96
N GLU A 282 -13.75 -14.28 -2.78
CA GLU A 282 -14.58 -15.15 -1.93
C GLU A 282 -14.78 -16.54 -2.56
N ASP A 283 -15.09 -16.58 -3.86
CA ASP A 283 -15.36 -17.84 -4.57
C ASP A 283 -14.11 -18.71 -4.60
N THR A 284 -12.98 -18.11 -5.00
CA THR A 284 -11.70 -18.82 -5.05
C THR A 284 -11.21 -19.25 -3.66
N ALA A 285 -11.43 -18.46 -2.61
CA ALA A 285 -11.08 -18.84 -1.24
C ALA A 285 -11.94 -20.03 -0.73
N ASN A 286 -13.22 -20.08 -1.11
CA ASN A 286 -14.10 -21.21 -0.79
C ASN A 286 -13.67 -22.50 -1.51
N ILE A 287 -13.13 -22.41 -2.73
CA ILE A 287 -12.52 -23.57 -3.41
C ILE A 287 -11.30 -24.06 -2.61
N VAL A 288 -10.42 -23.15 -2.17
CA VAL A 288 -9.27 -23.52 -1.31
C VAL A 288 -9.72 -24.19 0.00
N LEU A 289 -10.82 -23.73 0.59
CA LEU A 289 -11.43 -24.36 1.76
C LEU A 289 -11.88 -25.80 1.50
N GLN A 290 -12.47 -26.09 0.35
CA GLN A 290 -12.83 -27.46 -0.05
C GLN A 290 -11.58 -28.33 -0.22
N TYR A 291 -10.53 -27.79 -0.83
CA TYR A 291 -9.22 -28.47 -0.93
C TYR A 291 -8.64 -28.81 0.45
N ALA A 292 -8.76 -27.93 1.43
CA ALA A 292 -8.31 -28.18 2.79
C ALA A 292 -9.07 -29.34 3.46
N HIS A 293 -10.40 -29.39 3.32
CA HIS A 293 -11.22 -30.51 3.79
C HIS A 293 -10.79 -31.84 3.15
N ARG A 294 -10.55 -31.83 1.83
CA ARG A 294 -10.14 -33.03 1.09
C ARG A 294 -8.77 -33.53 1.53
N HIS A 295 -7.80 -32.62 1.73
CA HIS A 295 -6.47 -32.94 2.25
C HIS A 295 -6.53 -33.63 3.61
N VAL A 296 -7.33 -33.09 4.53
CA VAL A 296 -7.53 -33.66 5.87
C VAL A 296 -8.14 -35.06 5.80
N HIS A 297 -9.20 -35.24 5.01
CA HIS A 297 -9.85 -36.56 4.83
C HIS A 297 -8.87 -37.63 4.34
N ILE A 298 -8.04 -37.31 3.34
CA ILE A 298 -7.04 -38.25 2.80
C ILE A 298 -5.95 -38.56 3.82
N ARG A 299 -5.48 -37.57 4.58
CA ARG A 299 -4.46 -37.74 5.63
C ARG A 299 -4.95 -38.60 6.78
N GLN A 300 -6.20 -38.44 7.19
CA GLN A 300 -6.82 -39.23 8.26
C GLN A 300 -7.03 -40.69 7.84
N ASN A 301 -7.39 -40.95 6.58
CA ASN A 301 -7.58 -42.31 6.06
C ASN A 301 -6.28 -43.04 5.66
N LYS A 302 -5.13 -42.37 5.71
CA LYS A 302 -3.80 -42.95 5.43
C LYS A 302 -3.02 -43.36 6.69
N ASN A 303 -3.48 -42.94 7.87
CA ASN A 303 -2.94 -43.35 9.17
C ASN A 303 -3.82 -44.45 9.77
#